data_AF-A0A2K3IWI9-F1
#
_entry.id   AF-A0A2K3IWI9-F1
#
_cell.length_a   1.000
_cell.length_b   1.000
_cell.length_c   1.000
_cell.angle_alpha   90.00
_cell.angle_beta   90.00
_cell.angle_gamma   90.00
#
_symmetry.space_group_name_H-M   'P 1'
#
loop_
_entity.id
_entity.type
_entity.pdbx_description
1 polymer ?
#
loop_
_entity_poly.entity_id
_entity_poly.type
_entity_poly.pdbx_seq_one_letter_code
_entity_poly.pdbx_strand_id
1 'polypeptide(L)'
;MTEKTEHTQIGIASIILGVFGLIFYIIGWFFFSFVDNRLYGMLIGLILSILAIVLGYIAKKHGDFYGNYGMILGGFVIIITVIIAILATPTSVEIG
;
A
#
# COMPACT_ATOMS: atom_id res chain seq x y z
N MET A 1 -25.95 -11.23 -14.59
CA MET A 1 -25.98 -10.41 -13.36
C MET A 1 -24.80 -10.71 -12.42
N THR A 2 -24.22 -11.92 -12.47
CA THR A 2 -23.13 -12.40 -11.60
C THR A 2 -21.75 -11.79 -11.89
N GLU A 3 -21.36 -11.58 -13.15
CA GLU A 3 -20.05 -10.98 -13.49
C GLU A 3 -19.87 -9.57 -12.90
N LYS A 4 -20.92 -8.75 -12.94
CA LYS A 4 -20.88 -7.37 -12.43
C LYS A 4 -20.63 -7.35 -10.91
N THR A 5 -21.21 -8.30 -10.17
CA THR A 5 -21.00 -8.46 -8.73
C THR A 5 -19.62 -8.99 -8.39
N GLU A 6 -19.07 -9.94 -9.16
CA GLU A 6 -17.73 -10.48 -8.91
C GLU A 6 -16.65 -9.42 -9.08
N HIS A 7 -16.72 -8.62 -10.14
CA HIS A 7 -15.75 -7.54 -10.34
C HIS A 7 -15.85 -6.44 -9.28
N THR A 8 -17.07 -6.15 -8.81
CA THR A 8 -17.30 -5.23 -7.67
C THR A 8 -16.64 -5.73 -6.39
N GLN A 9 -16.69 -7.05 -6.13
CA GLN A 9 -16.02 -7.66 -4.99
C GLN A 9 -14.50 -7.55 -5.09
N ILE A 10 -13.92 -7.70 -6.30
CA ILE A 10 -12.49 -7.51 -6.54
C ILE A 10 -12.08 -6.05 -6.29
N GLY A 11 -12.89 -5.08 -6.73
CA GLY A 11 -12.65 -3.67 -6.44
C GLY A 11 -12.68 -3.37 -4.93
N ILE A 12 -13.67 -3.89 -4.20
CA ILE A 12 -13.73 -3.75 -2.74
C ILE A 12 -12.53 -4.42 -2.07
N ALA A 13 -12.15 -5.62 -2.51
CA ALA A 13 -10.98 -6.32 -1.99
C ALA A 13 -9.69 -5.50 -2.20
N SER A 14 -9.57 -4.80 -3.33
CA SER A 14 -8.43 -3.91 -3.59
C SER A 14 -8.34 -2.74 -2.60
N ILE A 15 -9.48 -2.15 -2.22
CA ILE A 15 -9.54 -1.10 -1.19
C ILE A 15 -9.11 -1.67 0.16
N ILE A 16 -9.66 -2.82 0.54
CA ILE A 16 -9.32 -3.50 1.80
C ILE A 16 -7.82 -3.78 1.89
N LEU A 17 -7.21 -4.27 0.81
CA LEU A 17 -5.77 -4.52 0.76
C LEU A 17 -4.96 -3.23 0.94
N GLY A 18 -5.35 -2.12 0.30
CA GLY A 18 -4.64 -0.86 0.48
C GLY A 18 -4.80 -0.30 1.90
N VAL A 19 -5.96 -0.48 2.54
CA VAL A 19 -6.18 -0.09 3.95
C VAL A 19 -5.29 -0.92 4.86
N PHE A 20 -5.23 -2.23 4.67
CA PHE A 20 -4.30 -3.08 5.41
C PHE A 20 -2.84 -2.70 5.15
N GLY A 21 -2.47 -2.39 3.91
CA GLY A 21 -1.14 -1.90 3.56
C GLY A 21 -0.75 -0.67 4.39
N LEU A 22 -1.67 0.30 4.50
CA LEU A 22 -1.48 1.49 5.34
C LEU A 22 -1.37 1.14 6.84
N ILE A 23 -2.24 0.27 7.35
CA ILE A 23 -2.23 -0.14 8.77
C ILE A 23 -0.90 -0.83 9.11
N PHE A 24 -0.47 -1.82 8.32
CA PHE A 24 0.78 -2.53 8.56
C PHE A 24 1.99 -1.62 8.42
N TYR A 25 1.95 -0.65 7.50
CA TYR A 25 2.97 0.39 7.41
C TYR A 25 3.05 1.21 8.71
N ILE A 26 1.92 1.71 9.22
CA ILE A 26 1.85 2.49 10.46
C ILE A 26 2.30 1.66 11.67
N ILE A 27 1.87 0.40 11.77
CA ILE A 27 2.30 -0.52 12.83
C ILE A 27 3.81 -0.73 12.76
N GLY A 28 4.34 -0.99 11.56
CA GLY A 28 5.76 -1.09 11.26
C GLY A 28 6.55 0.11 11.77
N TRP A 29 6.02 1.30 11.55
CA TRP A 29 6.66 2.56 11.91
C TRP A 29 6.61 2.86 13.42
N PHE A 30 5.45 2.73 14.06
CA PHE A 30 5.22 3.20 15.43
C PHE A 30 5.49 2.17 16.53
N PHE A 31 5.19 0.90 16.30
CA PHE A 31 5.18 -0.09 17.38
C PHE A 31 6.48 -0.88 17.53
N PHE A 32 7.42 -0.73 16.60
CA PHE A 32 8.65 -1.50 16.61
C PHE A 32 9.87 -0.62 16.91
N SER A 33 10.26 -0.65 18.18
CA SER A 33 11.52 -0.05 18.67
C SER A 33 12.78 -0.65 18.04
N PHE A 34 12.69 -1.82 17.37
CA PHE A 34 13.81 -2.49 16.72
C PHE A 34 13.83 -2.21 15.21
N VAL A 35 15.01 -1.87 14.67
CA VAL A 35 15.25 -1.51 13.26
C VAL A 35 14.74 -2.59 12.30
N ASP A 36 14.95 -3.87 12.62
CA ASP A 36 14.55 -4.99 11.76
C ASP A 36 13.03 -5.08 11.57
N ASN A 37 12.28 -4.83 12.63
CA ASN A 37 10.82 -4.91 12.61
C ASN A 37 10.16 -3.74 11.88
N ARG A 38 10.83 -2.57 11.82
CA ARG A 38 10.39 -1.45 10.98
C ARG A 38 10.48 -1.82 9.50
N LEU A 39 11.58 -2.46 9.09
CA LEU A 39 11.77 -2.92 7.71
C LEU A 39 10.70 -3.93 7.31
N TYR A 40 10.38 -4.91 8.17
CA TYR A 40 9.32 -5.88 7.89
C TYR A 40 7.95 -5.23 7.70
N GLY A 41 7.56 -4.29 8.57
CA GLY A 41 6.28 -3.58 8.42
C GLY A 41 6.20 -2.74 7.14
N MET A 42 7.29 -2.06 6.78
CA MET A 42 7.38 -1.32 5.52
C MET A 42 7.26 -2.24 4.30
N LEU A 43 7.97 -3.37 4.30
CA LEU A 43 7.92 -4.34 3.20
C LEU A 43 6.53 -4.97 3.03
N ILE A 44 5.89 -5.38 4.14
CA ILE A 44 4.53 -5.93 4.12
C ILE A 44 3.54 -4.88 3.61
N GLY A 45 3.63 -3.64 4.10
CA GLY A 45 2.80 -2.54 3.64
C GLY A 45 2.95 -2.26 2.14
N LEU A 46 4.19 -2.28 1.63
CA LEU A 46 4.49 -2.14 0.20
C LEU A 46 3.88 -3.27 -0.64
N ILE A 47 4.06 -4.52 -0.24
CA ILE A 47 3.53 -5.68 -0.96
C ILE A 47 2.00 -5.59 -1.05
N LEU A 48 1.33 -5.30 0.06
CA LEU A 48 -0.13 -5.16 0.10
C LEU A 48 -0.62 -3.99 -0.78
N SER A 49 0.13 -2.89 -0.81
CA SER A 49 -0.20 -1.73 -1.64
C SER A 49 -0.03 -2.02 -3.14
N ILE A 50 0.99 -2.78 -3.52
CA ILE A 50 1.16 -3.25 -4.90
C ILE A 50 0.01 -4.17 -5.29
N LEU A 51 -0.37 -5.12 -4.42
CA LEU A 51 -1.50 -6.01 -4.67
C LEU A 51 -2.83 -5.24 -4.79
N ALA A 52 -3.03 -4.21 -3.97
CA ALA A 52 -4.17 -3.31 -4.08
C ALA A 52 -4.23 -2.62 -5.46
N ILE A 53 -3.09 -2.15 -5.97
CA ILE A 53 -3.01 -1.54 -7.30
C ILE A 53 -3.34 -2.57 -8.39
N VAL A 54 -2.77 -3.77 -8.32
CA VAL A 54 -2.98 -4.81 -9.34
C VAL A 54 -4.45 -5.24 -9.37
N LEU A 55 -5.05 -5.55 -8.22
CA LEU A 55 -6.47 -5.92 -8.16
C LEU A 55 -7.38 -4.75 -8.54
N GLY A 56 -7.04 -3.53 -8.12
CA GLY A 56 -7.78 -2.34 -8.49
C GLY A 56 -7.75 -2.06 -9.99
N TYR A 57 -6.61 -2.30 -10.64
CA TYR A 57 -6.46 -2.17 -12.08
C TYR A 57 -7.31 -3.20 -12.83
N ILE A 58 -7.31 -4.45 -12.37
CA ILE A 58 -8.15 -5.51 -12.93
C ILE A 58 -9.63 -5.12 -12.81
N ALA A 59 -10.09 -4.74 -11.62
CA ALA A 59 -11.48 -4.31 -11.39
C ALA A 59 -11.85 -3.11 -12.28
N LYS A 60 -10.98 -2.10 -12.37
CA LYS A 60 -11.18 -0.93 -13.23
C LYS A 60 -11.33 -1.29 -14.71
N LYS A 61 -10.55 -2.26 -15.21
CA LYS A 61 -10.66 -2.73 -16.60
C LYS A 61 -12.04 -3.31 -16.92
N HIS A 62 -12.77 -3.79 -15.92
CA HIS A 62 -14.15 -4.27 -16.03
C HIS A 62 -15.21 -3.18 -15.75
N GLY A 63 -14.81 -1.91 -15.66
CA GLY A 63 -15.72 -0.79 -15.42
C GLY A 63 -16.10 -0.59 -13.95
N ASP A 64 -15.37 -1.19 -13.01
CA ASP A 64 -15.60 -1.00 -11.59
C ASP A 64 -14.90 0.26 -11.05
N PHE A 65 -15.69 1.19 -10.52
CA PHE A 65 -15.21 2.41 -9.87
C PHE A 65 -14.42 2.13 -8.58
N TYR A 66 -14.74 1.05 -7.85
CA TYR A 66 -14.04 0.68 -6.61
C TYR A 66 -12.58 0.31 -6.87
N GLY A 67 -12.31 -0.31 -8.03
CA GLY A 67 -10.93 -0.58 -8.46
C GLY A 67 -10.08 0.70 -8.56
N ASN A 68 -10.68 1.81 -8.97
CA ASN A 68 -9.96 3.10 -9.05
C ASN A 68 -9.58 3.62 -7.66
N TYR A 69 -10.46 3.47 -6.66
CA TYR A 69 -10.14 3.85 -5.29
C TYR A 69 -9.05 2.96 -4.68
N GLY A 70 -9.08 1.65 -4.92
CA GLY A 70 -8.03 0.74 -4.46
C GLY A 70 -6.65 1.07 -5.04
N MET A 71 -6.59 1.42 -6.33
CA MET A 71 -5.34 1.88 -6.96
C MET A 71 -4.82 3.18 -6.34
N ILE A 72 -5.69 4.17 -6.14
CA ILE A 72 -5.31 5.47 -5.55
C ILE A 72 -4.78 5.25 -4.13
N LEU A 73 -5.47 4.43 -3.34
CA LEU A 73 -5.08 4.12 -1.97
C LEU A 73 -3.73 3.41 -1.92
N GLY A 74 -3.53 2.37 -2.74
CA GLY A 74 -2.24 1.67 -2.81
C GLY A 74 -1.11 2.58 -3.29
N GLY A 75 -1.36 3.42 -4.30
CA GLY A 75 -0.40 4.39 -4.80
C GLY A 75 0.01 5.42 -3.73
N PHE A 76 -0.95 5.90 -2.95
CA PHE A 76 -0.72 6.83 -1.85
C PHE A 76 0.21 6.23 -0.77
N VAL A 77 -0.01 4.97 -0.38
CA VAL A 77 0.86 4.28 0.59
C VAL A 77 2.29 4.14 0.06
N ILE A 78 2.46 3.81 -1.23
CA ILE A 78 3.79 3.73 -1.86
C ILE A 78 4.49 5.09 -1.81
N ILE A 79 3.81 6.17 -2.19
CA ILE A 79 4.38 7.52 -2.17
C ILE A 79 4.85 7.90 -0.77
N ILE A 80 4.01 7.69 0.25
CA ILE A 80 4.39 7.96 1.65
C ILE A 80 5.60 7.14 2.06
N THR A 81 5.60 5.84 1.72
CA THR A 81 6.69 4.93 2.06
C THR A 81 8.01 5.42 1.47
N VAL A 82 8.01 5.84 0.20
CA VAL A 82 9.19 6.36 -0.49
C VAL A 82 9.67 7.67 0.14
N ILE A 83 8.77 8.62 0.40
CA ILE A 83 9.12 9.91 1.04
C ILE A 83 9.78 9.66 2.39
N ILE A 84 9.17 8.82 3.22
CA ILE A 84 9.70 8.54 4.56
C ILE A 84 11.02 7.78 4.49
N ALA A 85 11.18 6.83 3.56
CA ALA A 85 12.45 6.13 3.37
C ALA A 85 13.58 7.12 3.01
N ILE A 86 13.32 8.09 2.14
CA ILE A 86 14.28 9.15 1.79
C ILE A 86 14.62 10.00 3.01
N LEU A 87 13.63 10.45 3.78
CA LEU A 87 13.83 11.29 4.97
C LEU A 87 14.53 10.56 6.13
N ALA A 88 14.31 9.25 6.24
CA ALA A 88 14.89 8.42 7.29
C ALA A 88 16.30 7.90 6.94
N THR A 89 16.74 8.04 5.69
CA THR A 89 18.08 7.64 5.28
C THR A 89 19.07 8.72 5.75
N PRO A 90 20.07 8.39 6.59
CA PRO A 90 21.08 9.36 7.00
C PRO A 90 21.84 9.85 5.76
N THR A 91 21.76 11.14 5.47
CA THR A 91 22.58 11.74 4.41
C THR A 91 24.01 11.81 4.96
N SER A 92 24.94 11.10 4.33
CA SER A 92 26.36 11.02 4.73
C SER A 92 27.14 12.32 4.47
N VAL A 93 26.52 13.48 4.67
CA VAL A 93 27.16 14.81 4.60
C VAL A 93 27.64 15.27 5.99
N GLU A 94 27.58 14.41 7.01
CA GLU A 94 28.41 14.54 8.20
C GLU A 94 29.77 13.87 7.96
N ILE A 95 30.51 14.38 6.98
CA ILE A 95 31.96 14.17 6.90
C ILE A 95 32.57 15.34 7.68
N GLY A 96 32.79 15.11 8.97
CA GLY A 96 33.65 15.93 9.82
C GLY A 96 34.93 15.16 10.11
#